data_AF-A0A522X5Y8-F1
#
_entry.id   AF-A0A522X5Y8-F1
#
_cell.length_a   1.000
_cell.length_b   1.000
_cell.length_c   1.000
_cell.angle_alpha   90.00
_cell.angle_beta   90.00
_cell.angle_gamma   90.00
#
_symmetry.space_group_name_H-M   'P 1'
#
loop_
_entity.id
_entity.type
_entity.pdbx_description
1 polymer ?
#
loop_
_entity_poly.entity_id
_entity_poly.type
_entity_poly.pdbx_seq_one_letter_code
_entity_poly.pdbx_strand_id
1 'polypeptide(L)' 'MDNVVANRIGPKGVILAELAIIDIHSARPLRAVLTAQAAGQPPAVADLQALAALEDQAAALRRQLAG' A
#
# COMPACT_ATOMS: atom_id res chain seq x y z
N MET A 1 22.53 -1.07 -4.39
CA MET A 1 22.77 -0.56 -5.75
C MET A 1 21.72 0.50 -6.11
N ASP A 2 21.32 1.32 -5.13
CA ASP A 2 19.99 1.97 -5.14
C ASP A 2 20.06 3.50 -5.37
N ASN A 3 21.26 4.08 -5.29
CA ASN A 3 21.47 5.53 -5.38
C ASN A 3 21.41 6.12 -6.81
N VAL A 4 21.54 5.30 -7.87
CA VAL A 4 21.56 5.82 -9.25
C VAL A 4 20.15 5.95 -9.85
N VAL A 5 19.21 5.10 -9.42
CA VAL A 5 17.82 5.13 -9.91
C VAL A 5 17.05 6.28 -9.26
N ALA A 6 17.21 6.49 -7.96
CA ALA A 6 16.62 7.62 -7.24
C ALA A 6 17.07 8.99 -7.82
N ASN A 7 18.28 9.09 -8.35
CA ASN A 7 18.78 10.34 -8.94
C ASN A 7 18.14 10.70 -10.31
N ARG A 8 17.47 9.74 -10.99
CA ARG A 8 16.77 9.99 -12.27
C ARG A 8 15.28 10.25 -12.10
N ILE A 9 14.71 9.84 -10.97
CA ILE A 9 13.29 9.93 -10.69
C ILE A 9 13.11 11.08 -9.71
N GLY A 10 12.59 12.22 -10.19
CA GLY A 10 12.34 13.37 -9.32
C GLY A 10 11.40 13.01 -8.16
N PRO A 11 11.27 13.88 -7.13
CA PRO A 11 10.54 13.58 -5.89
C PRO A 11 9.15 12.97 -6.11
N LYS A 12 8.41 13.43 -7.12
CA LYS A 12 7.11 12.88 -7.50
C LYS A 12 7.16 11.42 -7.95
N GLY A 13 8.18 11.01 -8.70
CA GLY A 13 8.28 9.64 -9.17
C GLY A 13 8.75 8.67 -8.08
N VAL A 14 9.45 9.15 -7.04
CA VAL A 14 9.72 8.36 -5.83
C VAL A 14 8.40 8.07 -5.10
N ILE A 15 7.57 9.09 -4.90
CA ILE A 15 6.24 8.94 -4.29
C ILE A 15 5.36 7.97 -5.09
N LEU A 16 5.38 8.05 -6.44
CA LEU A 16 4.64 7.11 -7.28
C LEU A 16 5.16 5.67 -7.18
N ALA A 17 6.47 5.48 -7.05
CA ALA A 17 7.05 4.16 -6.83
C ALA A 17 6.64 3.57 -5.47
N GLU A 18 6.63 4.39 -4.42
CA GLU A 18 6.16 3.97 -3.09
C GLU A 18 4.68 3.61 -3.08
N LEU A 19 3.84 4.38 -3.78
CA LEU A 19 2.42 4.05 -3.97
C LEU A 19 2.25 2.69 -4.68
N ALA A 20 3.04 2.41 -5.72
CA ALA A 20 3.01 1.11 -6.40
C ALA A 20 3.44 -0.05 -5.49
N ILE A 21 4.38 0.18 -4.57
CA ILE A 21 4.79 -0.80 -3.56
C ILE A 21 3.62 -1.08 -2.59
N ILE A 22 2.92 -0.04 -2.13
CA ILE A 22 1.73 -0.20 -1.27
C ILE A 22 0.65 -1.03 -1.97
N ASP A 23 0.38 -0.76 -3.25
CA ASP A 23 -0.60 -1.53 -4.03
C ASP A 23 -0.26 -3.03 -4.03
N ILE A 24 1.02 -3.38 -4.24
CA ILE A 24 1.49 -4.77 -4.19
C ILE A 24 1.28 -5.37 -2.78
N HIS A 25 1.63 -4.64 -1.72
CA HIS A 25 1.50 -5.13 -0.35
C HIS A 25 0.05 -5.28 0.11
N SER A 26 -0.88 -4.50 -0.44
CA SER A 26 -2.31 -4.61 -0.14
C SER A 26 -2.94 -5.93 -0.61
N ALA A 27 -2.37 -6.57 -1.64
CA ALA A 27 -2.98 -7.71 -2.31
C ALA A 27 -3.16 -8.93 -1.38
N ARG A 28 -2.20 -9.22 -0.51
CA ARG A 28 -2.27 -10.35 0.42
C ARG A 28 -3.38 -10.19 1.47
N PRO A 29 -3.37 -9.13 2.31
CA PRO A 29 -4.40 -8.98 3.33
C PRO A 29 -5.80 -8.80 2.70
N LEU A 30 -5.91 -8.15 1.54
CA LEU A 30 -7.18 -8.08 0.81
C LEU A 30 -7.70 -9.46 0.40
N ARG A 31 -6.85 -10.33 -0.16
CA ARG A 31 -7.23 -11.71 -0.50
C ARG A 31 -7.66 -12.49 0.73
N ALA A 32 -6.99 -12.33 1.86
CA ALA A 32 -7.34 -13.00 3.11
C ALA A 32 -8.73 -12.55 3.61
N VAL A 33 -9.01 -11.24 3.61
CA VAL A 33 -10.33 -10.68 3.95
C VAL A 33 -11.41 -11.25 3.03
N LEU A 34 -11.20 -11.22 1.71
CA LEU A 34 -12.16 -11.72 0.74
C LEU A 34 -12.41 -13.23 0.89
N THR A 35 -11.36 -13.99 1.21
CA THR A 35 -11.47 -15.44 1.44
C THR A 35 -12.30 -15.73 2.70
N ALA A 36 -12.06 -15.02 3.80
CA ALA A 36 -12.84 -15.16 5.02
C ALA A 36 -14.31 -14.83 4.78
N GLN A 37 -14.58 -13.72 4.09
CA GLN A 37 -15.95 -13.31 3.73
C GLN A 37 -16.66 -14.34 2.86
N ALA A 38 -15.98 -14.88 1.84
CA ALA A 38 -16.53 -15.92 0.98
C ALA A 38 -16.84 -17.22 1.74
N ALA A 39 -16.09 -17.51 2.81
CA ALA A 39 -16.33 -18.62 3.72
C ALA A 39 -17.41 -18.33 4.79
N GLY A 40 -18.02 -17.14 4.80
CA GLY A 40 -18.96 -16.72 5.85
C GLY A 40 -18.30 -16.49 7.22
N GLN A 41 -16.97 -16.34 7.24
CA GLN A 41 -16.19 -16.10 8.44
C GLN A 41 -15.86 -14.61 8.60
N PRO A 42 -15.72 -14.13 9.84
CA PRO A 42 -15.20 -12.79 10.07
C PRO A 42 -13.73 -12.71 9.59
N PRO A 43 -13.33 -11.65 8.87
CA PRO A 43 -11.93 -11.42 8.53
C PRO A 43 -11.06 -11.31 9.77
N ALA A 44 -9.79 -11.72 9.65
CA ALA A 44 -8.84 -11.56 10.74
C ALA A 44 -8.60 -10.07 11.00
N VAL A 45 -8.63 -9.67 12.28
CA VAL A 45 -8.37 -8.29 12.70
C VAL A 45 -7.01 -7.80 12.21
N ALA A 46 -6.00 -8.68 12.18
CA ALA A 46 -4.67 -8.36 11.70
C ALA A 46 -4.65 -7.96 10.21
N ASP A 47 -5.46 -8.60 9.35
CA ASP A 47 -5.54 -8.25 7.93
C ASP A 47 -6.25 -6.90 7.74
N LEU A 48 -7.29 -6.64 8.53
CA LEU A 48 -7.98 -5.34 8.53
C LEU A 48 -7.06 -4.20 9.01
N GLN A 49 -6.30 -4.44 10.07
CA GLN A 49 -5.30 -3.49 10.58
C GLN A 49 -4.18 -3.23 9.57
N ALA A 50 -3.70 -4.28 8.88
CA ALA A 50 -2.72 -4.14 7.83
C ALA A 50 -3.24 -3.28 6.67
N LEU A 51 -4.48 -3.50 6.23
CA LEU A 51 -5.10 -2.68 5.18
C LEU A 51 -5.28 -1.22 5.61
N ALA A 52 -5.72 -0.98 6.84
CA ALA A 52 -5.86 0.38 7.37
C ALA A 52 -4.51 1.12 7.40
N ALA A 53 -3.45 0.46 7.88
CA ALA A 53 -2.11 1.05 7.91
C ALA A 53 -1.55 1.36 6.52
N LEU A 54 -1.81 0.50 5.53
CA LEU A 54 -1.41 0.73 4.14
C LEU A 54 -2.19 1.90 3.51
N GLU A 55 -3.49 2.04 3.81
CA GLU A 55 -4.28 3.17 3.33
C GLU A 55 -3.84 4.50 3.96
N ASP A 56 -3.50 4.52 5.25
CA ASP A 56 -2.96 5.72 5.91
C ASP A 56 -1.63 6.18 5.28
N GLN A 57 -0.75 5.23 4.95
CA GLN A 57 0.50 5.51 4.23
C GLN A 57 0.23 6.05 2.83
N ALA A 58 -0.67 5.42 2.07
CA ALA A 58 -1.04 5.87 0.74
C ALA A 58 -1.67 7.27 0.76
N ALA A 59 -2.53 7.56 1.74
CA ALA A 59 -3.14 8.88 1.92
C ALA A 59 -2.08 9.94 2.23
N ALA A 60 -1.06 9.63 3.04
CA ALA A 60 0.05 10.55 3.30
C ALA A 60 0.85 10.85 2.02
N LEU A 61 1.18 9.84 1.22
CA LEU A 61 1.89 9.99 -0.05
C LEU A 61 1.08 10.79 -1.08
N ARG A 62 -0.23 10.53 -1.20
CA ARG A 62 -1.14 11.28 -2.08
C ARG A 62 -1.21 12.76 -1.69
N ARG A 63 -1.22 13.08 -0.39
CA ARG A 63 -1.14 14.47 0.10
C ARG A 63 0.18 15.13 -0.28
N GLN A 64 1.31 14.42 -0.14
CA GLN A 64 2.62 14.93 -0.55
C GLN A 64 2.70 15.17 -2.07
N LEU A 65 2.04 14.35 -2.88
CA LEU A 65 2.00 14.52 -4.34
C LEU A 65 1.16 15.71 -4.79
N ALA A 66 0.13 16.05 -4.01
CA ALA A 66 -0.80 17.15 -4.28
C ALA A 66 -0.27 18.53 -3.81
N GLY A 67 0.71 18.54 -2.89
CA GLY A 67 1.45 19.75 -2.47
C GLY A 67 2.56 20.11 -3.44
#